data_AF-A0A182YU03-F1
#
_entry.id   AF-A0A182YU03-F1
#
_cell.length_a   1.000
_cell.length_b   1.000
_cell.length_c   1.000
_cell.angle_alpha   90.00
_cell.angle_beta   90.00
_cell.angle_gamma   90.00
#
_symmetry.space_group_name_H-M   'P 1'
#
loop_
_entity.id
_entity.type
_entity.pdbx_description
1 polymer ?
#
loop_
_entity_poly.entity_id
_entity_poly.type
_entity_poly.pdbx_seq_one_letter_code
_entity_poly.pdbx_strand_id
1 'polypeptide(L)'
;MAPIFSLAASAFFGSLSAAVEQAKTWGRIKWVSLKEGQKIVKEQGKPAMIVFHKPWCRACKALRPRFANSREIEQMSNDFVMISVEEEDLPKNSELSPDGAYIPRIIFLDPEGKVLTHVFNQKGNKQYRYYYAETNSIIESMKSVLTQTGARRSTTS
;
A
#
# COMPACT_ATOMS: atom_id res chain seq x y z
N MET A 1 14.37 26.37 -55.96
CA MET A 1 15.11 25.15 -55.53
C MET A 1 15.12 25.15 -54.00
N ALA A 2 14.96 23.97 -53.39
CA ALA A 2 14.30 23.66 -52.12
C ALA A 2 14.89 24.27 -50.80
N PRO A 3 14.12 24.22 -49.67
CA PRO A 3 14.21 25.05 -48.47
C PRO A 3 14.76 24.29 -47.24
N ILE A 4 15.20 24.97 -46.17
CA ILE A 4 15.50 24.30 -44.87
C ILE A 4 15.26 25.28 -43.70
N PHE A 5 14.06 25.37 -43.15
CA PHE A 5 13.50 24.64 -41.99
C PHE A 5 14.10 24.99 -40.60
N SER A 6 13.23 25.60 -39.79
CA SER A 6 13.28 25.75 -38.34
C SER A 6 13.82 24.54 -37.59
N LEU A 7 14.69 24.77 -36.61
CA LEU A 7 14.75 23.94 -35.42
C LEU A 7 14.21 24.72 -34.22
N ALA A 8 12.91 24.59 -33.98
CA ALA A 8 12.39 24.78 -32.64
C ALA A 8 12.76 23.52 -31.84
N ALA A 9 13.66 23.66 -30.87
CA ALA A 9 13.93 22.62 -29.89
C ALA A 9 12.70 22.47 -28.98
N SER A 10 11.76 21.62 -29.38
CA SER A 10 10.65 21.21 -28.52
C SER A 10 11.21 20.34 -27.40
N ALA A 11 11.37 20.96 -26.23
CA ALA A 11 11.68 20.30 -24.99
C ALA A 11 10.52 19.37 -24.59
N PHE A 12 10.65 18.06 -24.86
CA PHE A 12 9.79 17.02 -24.30
C PHE A 12 10.12 16.84 -22.81
N PHE A 13 9.58 17.69 -21.95
CA PHE A 13 9.77 17.66 -20.49
C PHE A 13 8.59 17.04 -19.72
N GLY A 14 7.77 16.20 -20.34
CA GLY A 14 6.56 15.69 -19.71
C GLY A 14 6.23 14.25 -20.06
N SER A 15 6.81 13.28 -19.35
CA SER A 15 6.20 11.94 -19.20
C SER A 15 6.85 11.10 -18.10
N LEU A 16 8.10 11.35 -17.73
CA LEU A 16 8.79 10.52 -16.74
C LEU A 16 8.19 10.64 -15.33
N SER A 17 7.70 11.82 -14.94
CA SER A 17 7.14 12.04 -13.60
C SER A 17 5.85 11.25 -13.36
N ALA A 18 4.93 11.19 -14.33
CA ALA A 18 3.63 10.53 -14.15
C ALA A 18 3.74 9.00 -14.06
N ALA A 19 4.65 8.38 -14.82
CA ALA A 19 4.89 6.94 -14.77
C ALA A 19 5.58 6.51 -13.46
N VAL A 20 6.45 7.36 -12.91
CA VAL A 20 7.09 7.14 -11.60
C VAL A 20 6.08 7.36 -10.46
N GLU A 21 5.14 8.30 -10.62
CA GLU A 21 4.07 8.53 -9.64
C GLU A 21 3.09 7.35 -9.58
N GLN A 22 2.72 6.78 -10.73
CA GLN A 22 1.90 5.56 -10.82
C GLN A 22 2.55 4.34 -10.17
N ALA A 23 3.88 4.30 -10.08
CA ALA A 23 4.60 3.21 -9.44
C ALA A 23 4.53 3.24 -7.91
N LYS A 24 4.13 4.36 -7.29
CA LYS A 24 3.89 4.46 -5.83
C LYS A 24 2.45 4.20 -5.44
N THR A 25 1.51 4.43 -6.35
CA THR A 25 0.08 4.33 -6.08
C THR A 25 -0.49 2.96 -6.43
N TRP A 26 -1.36 2.42 -5.57
CA TRP A 26 -2.14 1.23 -5.87
C TRP A 26 -3.63 1.63 -5.98
N GLY A 27 -4.07 1.97 -7.19
CA GLY A 27 -5.44 2.43 -7.44
C GLY A 27 -5.70 3.86 -6.98
N ARG A 28 -6.99 4.22 -6.89
CA ARG A 28 -7.47 5.57 -6.53
C ARG A 28 -7.55 5.76 -5.01
N ILE A 29 -6.45 5.47 -4.33
CA ILE A 29 -6.34 5.51 -2.87
C ILE A 29 -5.28 6.55 -2.49
N LYS A 30 -5.50 7.27 -1.40
CA LYS A 30 -4.51 8.22 -0.86
C LYS A 30 -3.40 7.45 -0.15
N TRP A 31 -2.24 7.33 -0.79
CA TRP A 31 -1.05 6.69 -0.24
C TRP A 31 -0.12 7.72 0.41
N VAL A 32 0.45 7.38 1.57
CA VAL A 32 1.47 8.19 2.26
C VAL A 32 2.75 7.40 2.51
N SER A 33 3.84 8.10 2.83
CA SER A 33 5.12 7.48 3.22
C SER A 33 5.02 6.81 4.60
N LEU A 34 5.97 5.94 4.95
CA LEU A 34 6.00 5.28 6.27
C LEU A 34 6.04 6.30 7.42
N LYS A 35 6.94 7.28 7.33
CA LYS A 35 7.13 8.31 8.37
C LYS A 35 5.88 9.17 8.53
N GLU A 36 5.26 9.59 7.43
CA GLU A 36 4.03 10.37 7.45
C GLU A 36 2.84 9.55 7.97
N GLY A 37 2.68 8.32 7.49
CA GLY A 37 1.62 7.43 7.91
C GLY A 37 1.66 7.12 9.40
N GLN A 38 2.85 6.83 9.95
CA GLN A 38 3.02 6.62 11.40
C GLN A 38 2.65 7.85 12.23
N LYS A 39 2.89 9.05 11.71
CA LYS A 39 2.44 10.30 12.35
C LYS A 39 0.91 10.40 12.31
N ILE A 40 0.30 10.18 11.14
CA ILE A 40 -1.16 10.24 10.95
C ILE A 40 -1.88 9.24 11.86
N VAL A 41 -1.38 8.01 11.98
CA VAL A 41 -1.96 6.97 12.87
C VAL A 41 -2.04 7.48 14.31
N LYS A 42 -0.92 8.01 14.83
CA LYS A 42 -0.86 8.54 16.20
C LYS A 42 -1.76 9.75 16.42
N GLU A 43 -1.93 10.59 15.39
CA GLU A 43 -2.74 11.81 15.49
C GLU A 43 -4.24 11.55 15.31
N GLN A 44 -4.62 10.61 14.45
CA GLN A 44 -6.02 10.35 14.07
C GLN A 44 -6.65 9.14 14.77
N GLY A 45 -5.85 8.28 15.42
CA GLY A 45 -6.35 7.07 16.05
C GLY A 45 -7.02 6.11 15.06
N LYS A 46 -6.52 6.05 13.82
CA LYS A 46 -7.00 5.14 12.77
C LYS A 46 -6.03 3.99 12.57
N PRO A 47 -6.51 2.76 12.33
CA PRO A 47 -5.61 1.66 11.95
C PRO A 47 -4.90 1.97 10.64
N ALA A 48 -3.77 1.30 10.40
CA ALA A 48 -3.01 1.45 9.16
C ALA A 48 -2.92 0.16 8.37
N MET A 49 -2.80 0.29 7.05
CA MET A 49 -2.42 -0.79 6.16
C MET A 49 -1.14 -0.38 5.43
N ILE A 50 -0.09 -1.18 5.61
CA ILE A 50 1.23 -0.95 5.02
C ILE A 50 1.47 -1.98 3.91
N VAL A 51 1.82 -1.51 2.73
CA VAL A 51 2.19 -2.35 1.58
C VAL A 51 3.67 -2.17 1.27
N PHE A 52 4.45 -3.22 1.48
CA PHE A 52 5.87 -3.27 1.13
C PHE A 52 6.02 -3.86 -0.27
N HIS A 53 6.64 -3.12 -1.19
CA HIS A 53 6.79 -3.55 -2.58
C HIS A 53 8.02 -2.93 -3.25
N LYS A 54 8.31 -3.41 -4.47
CA LYS A 54 9.35 -2.85 -5.34
C LYS A 54 8.88 -2.83 -6.80
N PRO A 55 9.31 -1.86 -7.62
CA PRO A 55 8.86 -1.74 -9.00
C PRO A 55 9.28 -2.91 -9.88
N TRP A 56 10.40 -3.57 -9.59
CA TRP A 56 10.90 -4.72 -10.36
C TRP A 56 10.33 -6.08 -9.91
N CYS A 57 9.63 -6.12 -8.77
CA CYS A 57 9.11 -7.35 -8.18
C CYS A 57 7.94 -7.92 -9.01
N ARG A 58 8.13 -9.10 -9.60
CA ARG A 58 7.11 -9.75 -10.46
C ARG A 58 5.78 -10.00 -9.74
N ALA A 59 5.83 -10.50 -8.50
CA ALA A 59 4.62 -10.75 -7.71
C ALA A 59 3.88 -9.45 -7.36
N CYS A 60 4.62 -8.37 -7.08
CA CYS A 60 4.07 -7.04 -6.82
C CYS A 60 3.34 -6.50 -8.07
N LYS A 61 3.96 -6.63 -9.25
CA LYS A 61 3.34 -6.27 -10.54
C LYS A 61 2.06 -7.05 -10.82
N ALA A 62 2.00 -8.32 -10.41
CA ALA A 62 0.80 -9.15 -10.59
C ALA A 62 -0.35 -8.76 -9.63
N LEU A 63 -0.03 -8.42 -8.38
CA LEU A 63 -1.02 -8.05 -7.37
C LEU A 63 -1.59 -6.65 -7.60
N ARG A 64 -0.74 -5.69 -7.98
CA ARG A 64 -1.10 -4.26 -8.13
C ARG A 64 -2.39 -4.01 -8.94
N PRO A 65 -2.59 -4.55 -10.16
CA PRO A 65 -3.82 -4.29 -10.91
C PRO A 65 -5.07 -4.88 -10.24
N ARG A 66 -4.96 -6.05 -9.60
CA ARG A 66 -6.09 -6.68 -8.88
C ARG A 66 -6.50 -5.82 -7.69
N PHE A 67 -5.50 -5.36 -6.94
CA PHE A 67 -5.69 -4.46 -5.81
C PHE A 67 -6.32 -3.13 -6.25
N ALA A 68 -5.73 -2.49 -7.27
CA ALA A 68 -6.15 -1.19 -7.77
C ALA A 68 -7.59 -1.18 -8.32
N ASN A 69 -8.04 -2.31 -8.89
CA ASN A 69 -9.38 -2.46 -9.46
C ASN A 69 -10.42 -2.98 -8.44
N SER A 70 -10.02 -3.27 -7.21
CA SER A 70 -10.95 -3.75 -6.17
C SER A 70 -11.69 -2.57 -5.53
N ARG A 71 -12.97 -2.42 -5.92
CA ARG A 71 -13.86 -1.39 -5.34
C ARG A 71 -14.01 -1.54 -3.82
N GLU A 72 -14.03 -2.76 -3.31
CA GLU A 72 -14.17 -3.01 -1.88
C GLU A 72 -12.93 -2.54 -1.10
N ILE A 73 -11.73 -2.80 -1.63
CA ILE A 73 -10.48 -2.29 -1.04
C ILE A 73 -10.44 -0.77 -1.12
N GLU A 74 -10.82 -0.18 -2.26
CA GLU A 74 -10.93 1.28 -2.41
C GLU A 74 -11.87 1.89 -1.37
N GLN A 75 -13.05 1.31 -1.16
CA GLN A 75 -14.02 1.78 -0.17
C GLN A 75 -13.49 1.66 1.26
N MET A 76 -12.99 0.48 1.63
CA MET A 76 -12.46 0.22 2.96
C MET A 76 -11.21 1.06 3.26
N SER A 77 -10.44 1.47 2.24
CA SER A 77 -9.24 2.28 2.43
C SER A 77 -9.48 3.61 3.16
N ASN A 78 -10.73 4.13 3.18
CA ASN A 78 -11.09 5.35 3.90
C ASN A 78 -11.03 5.19 5.44
N ASP A 79 -11.15 3.94 5.91
CA ASP A 79 -11.09 3.59 7.34
C ASP A 79 -9.66 3.29 7.80
N PHE A 80 -8.68 3.36 6.89
CA PHE A 80 -7.27 3.09 7.17
C PHE A 80 -6.37 4.26 6.78
N VAL A 81 -5.23 4.35 7.45
CA VAL A 81 -4.07 5.08 6.93
C VAL A 81 -3.34 4.15 5.96
N MET A 82 -3.33 4.49 4.66
CA MET A 82 -2.76 3.65 3.60
C MET A 82 -1.31 4.05 3.34
N ILE A 83 -0.37 3.14 3.62
CA ILE A 83 1.07 3.41 3.62
C ILE A 83 1.75 2.55 2.55
N SER A 84 2.49 3.18 1.65
CA SER A 84 3.29 2.49 0.63
C SER A 84 4.77 2.62 0.97
N VAL A 85 5.49 1.50 0.99
CA VAL A 85 6.91 1.44 1.34
C VAL A 85 7.71 0.78 0.22
N GLU A 86 8.66 1.53 -0.33
CA GLU A 86 9.59 1.08 -1.39
C GLU A 86 11.05 1.04 -0.90
N GLU A 87 11.77 0.02 -1.38
CA GLU A 87 13.24 -0.17 -1.45
C GLU A 87 14.13 0.24 -0.26
N GLU A 88 14.22 1.53 0.08
CA GLU A 88 15.22 2.09 1.00
C GLU A 88 14.72 2.11 2.45
N ASP A 89 13.41 2.16 2.63
CA ASP A 89 12.72 2.20 3.92
C ASP A 89 12.35 0.81 4.43
N LEU A 90 12.79 -0.26 3.75
CA LEU A 90 12.56 -1.63 4.21
C LEU A 90 13.34 -1.84 5.51
N PRO A 91 12.65 -2.06 6.64
CA PRO A 91 13.33 -2.20 7.89
C PRO A 91 14.10 -3.52 7.90
N LYS A 92 15.43 -3.42 8.00
CA LYS A 92 16.31 -4.59 8.02
C LYS A 92 16.03 -5.47 9.25
N ASN A 93 15.69 -4.87 10.39
CA ASN A 93 15.40 -5.55 11.67
C ASN A 93 14.25 -4.89 12.49
N SER A 94 13.16 -4.40 11.88
CA SER A 94 12.06 -3.78 12.66
C SER A 94 10.86 -4.71 12.89
N GLU A 95 10.02 -4.31 13.85
CA GLU A 95 8.71 -4.88 14.15
C GLU A 95 7.81 -5.07 12.92
N LEU A 96 8.09 -4.36 11.82
CA LEU A 96 7.40 -4.45 10.52
C LEU A 96 7.91 -5.59 9.62
N SER A 97 8.70 -6.53 10.14
CA SER A 97 9.16 -7.74 9.42
C SER A 97 9.01 -9.00 10.29
N PRO A 98 7.82 -9.29 10.85
CA PRO A 98 7.61 -10.35 11.85
C PRO A 98 7.88 -11.79 11.37
N ASP A 99 7.93 -12.03 10.06
CA ASP A 99 8.29 -13.32 9.46
C ASP A 99 9.29 -13.16 8.29
N GLY A 100 10.06 -12.07 8.31
CA GLY A 100 11.10 -11.78 7.32
C GLY A 100 10.79 -10.61 6.38
N ALA A 101 11.74 -10.30 5.50
CA ALA A 101 11.76 -9.10 4.66
C ALA A 101 11.36 -9.33 3.19
N TYR A 102 10.51 -10.32 2.90
CA TYR A 102 10.04 -10.63 1.53
C TYR A 102 9.01 -9.62 1.01
N ILE A 103 8.83 -9.56 -0.31
CA ILE A 103 7.87 -8.68 -0.99
C ILE A 103 7.08 -9.43 -2.07
N PRO A 104 5.83 -9.05 -2.37
CA PRO A 104 5.02 -8.06 -1.64
C PRO A 104 4.63 -8.56 -0.25
N ARG A 105 4.44 -7.62 0.68
CA ARG A 105 3.98 -7.92 2.04
C ARG A 105 2.99 -6.87 2.50
N ILE A 106 1.95 -7.30 3.20
CA ILE A 106 0.92 -6.40 3.76
C ILE A 106 0.87 -6.58 5.28
N ILE A 107 1.06 -5.48 6.00
CA ILE A 107 1.02 -5.45 7.47
C ILE A 107 -0.05 -4.45 7.92
N PHE A 108 -0.74 -4.79 9.01
CA PHE A 108 -1.71 -3.91 9.64
C PHE A 108 -1.19 -3.38 10.96
N LEU A 109 -1.47 -2.11 11.24
CA LEU A 109 -1.25 -1.48 12.53
C LEU A 109 -2.59 -1.20 13.21
N ASP A 110 -2.61 -1.28 14.54
CA ASP A 110 -3.70 -0.74 15.35
C ASP A 110 -3.66 0.80 15.42
N PRO A 111 -4.71 1.46 15.96
CA PRO A 111 -4.73 2.91 16.18
C PRO A 111 -3.56 3.49 16.96
N GLU A 112 -2.89 2.69 17.79
CA GLU A 112 -1.72 3.05 18.57
C GLU A 112 -0.41 2.95 17.77
N GLY A 113 -0.47 2.40 16.56
CA GLY A 113 0.66 2.22 15.65
C GLY A 113 1.47 0.94 15.89
N LYS A 114 0.94 -0.01 16.66
CA LYS A 114 1.55 -1.32 16.91
C LYS A 114 1.11 -2.35 15.88
N VAL A 115 2.02 -3.25 15.55
CA VAL A 115 1.80 -4.33 14.57
C VAL A 115 0.79 -5.36 15.07
N LEU A 116 -0.25 -5.61 14.29
CA LEU A 116 -1.24 -6.66 14.52
C LEU A 116 -0.75 -8.02 14.01
N THR A 117 0.14 -8.68 14.77
CA THR A 117 0.83 -9.92 14.35
C THR A 117 -0.08 -11.16 14.19
N HIS A 118 -1.31 -11.08 14.68
CA HIS A 118 -2.37 -12.09 14.51
C HIS A 118 -3.22 -11.86 13.25
N VAL A 119 -3.07 -10.71 12.58
CA VAL A 119 -3.76 -10.42 11.31
C VAL A 119 -2.81 -10.72 10.16
N PHE A 120 -3.01 -11.88 9.55
CA PHE A 120 -2.22 -12.35 8.41
C PHE A 120 -3.09 -13.17 7.45
N ASN A 121 -2.54 -13.55 6.29
CA ASN A 121 -3.25 -14.33 5.29
C ASN A 121 -3.45 -15.78 5.76
N GLN A 122 -4.58 -16.06 6.40
CA GLN A 122 -4.89 -17.39 6.96
C GLN A 122 -4.96 -18.50 5.91
N LYS A 123 -5.30 -18.14 4.66
CA LYS A 123 -5.42 -19.07 3.52
C LYS A 123 -4.12 -19.13 2.70
N GLY A 124 -3.10 -18.39 3.11
CA GLY A 124 -1.83 -18.24 2.41
C GLY A 124 -0.78 -19.28 2.80
N ASN A 125 0.46 -18.98 2.43
CA ASN A 125 1.61 -19.79 2.80
C ASN A 125 1.94 -19.59 4.29
N LYS A 126 2.17 -20.69 5.03
CA LYS A 126 2.45 -20.65 6.48
C LYS A 126 3.79 -20.00 6.84
N GLN A 127 4.77 -20.06 5.94
CA GLN A 127 6.09 -19.45 6.09
C GLN A 127 6.08 -17.96 5.70
N TYR A 128 5.21 -17.57 4.75
CA TYR A 128 5.07 -16.20 4.27
C TYR A 128 3.66 -15.69 4.58
N ARG A 129 3.38 -15.49 5.87
CA ARG A 129 2.03 -15.26 6.41
C ARG A 129 1.42 -13.95 5.92
N TYR A 130 2.23 -12.95 5.63
CA TYR A 130 1.80 -11.61 5.20
C TYR A 130 1.91 -11.42 3.69
N TYR A 131 2.15 -12.50 2.93
CA TYR A 131 2.03 -12.50 1.48
C TYR A 131 0.57 -12.75 1.07
N TYR A 132 0.03 -11.85 0.23
CA TYR A 132 -1.32 -11.95 -0.31
C TYR A 132 -1.23 -12.00 -1.84
N ALA A 133 -1.70 -13.10 -2.44
CA ALA A 133 -1.77 -13.24 -3.90
C ALA A 133 -3.11 -12.76 -4.49
N GLU A 134 -4.16 -12.73 -3.67
CA GLU A 134 -5.53 -12.46 -4.08
C GLU A 134 -6.17 -11.36 -3.22
N THR A 135 -7.12 -10.63 -3.79
CA THR A 135 -7.80 -9.51 -3.12
C THR A 135 -8.71 -9.97 -1.99
N ASN A 136 -9.34 -11.14 -2.11
CA ASN A 136 -10.30 -11.63 -1.12
C ASN A 136 -9.65 -11.85 0.26
N SER A 137 -8.42 -12.38 0.31
CA SER A 137 -7.72 -12.55 1.58
C SER A 137 -7.28 -11.22 2.19
N ILE A 138 -6.97 -10.21 1.36
CA ILE A 138 -6.69 -8.85 1.84
C ILE A 138 -7.94 -8.26 2.50
N ILE A 139 -9.09 -8.38 1.82
CA ILE A 139 -10.39 -7.89 2.30
C ILE A 139 -10.77 -8.56 3.63
N GLU A 140 -10.58 -9.88 3.75
CA GLU A 140 -10.81 -10.62 5.01
C GLU A 140 -9.97 -10.05 6.16
N SER A 141 -8.69 -9.79 5.92
CA SER A 141 -7.80 -9.17 6.91
C SER A 141 -8.22 -7.74 7.25
N MET A 142 -8.56 -6.91 6.26
CA MET A 142 -9.08 -5.55 6.51
C MET A 142 -10.36 -5.58 7.37
N LYS A 143 -11.30 -6.49 7.07
CA LYS A 143 -12.54 -6.66 7.86
C LYS A 143 -12.25 -7.06 9.30
N SER A 144 -11.28 -7.97 9.48
CA SER A 144 -10.83 -8.40 10.80
C SER A 144 -10.27 -7.23 11.62
N VAL A 145 -9.45 -6.36 11.00
CA VAL A 145 -8.90 -5.17 11.69
C VAL A 145 -10.01 -4.20 12.11
N LEU A 146 -10.93 -3.86 11.19
CA LEU A 146 -12.02 -2.93 11.51
C LEU A 146 -12.95 -3.46 12.61
N THR A 147 -13.16 -4.78 12.66
CA THR A 147 -13.96 -5.43 13.70
C THR A 147 -13.27 -5.33 15.07
N GLN A 148 -11.95 -5.52 15.12
CA GLN A 148 -11.18 -5.54 16.37
C GLN A 148 -10.88 -4.15 16.92
N THR A 149 -10.57 -3.20 16.05
CA THR A 149 -10.18 -1.83 16.45
C THR A 149 -11.37 -0.93 16.77
N GLY A 150 -12.60 -1.42 16.59
CA GLY A 150 -13.81 -0.66 16.89
C GLY A 150 -14.01 0.57 16.00
N ALA A 151 -13.22 0.71 14.92
CA ALA A 151 -13.28 1.83 13.98
C ALA A 151 -14.65 2.00 13.29
N ARG A 152 -15.58 1.05 13.47
CA ARG A 152 -16.98 1.13 13.06
C ARG A 152 -17.91 1.80 14.10
N ARG A 153 -17.41 2.65 14.99
CA ARG A 153 -18.23 3.40 15.96
C ARG A 153 -18.15 4.91 15.72
N SER A 154 -18.81 5.42 14.67
CA SER A 154 -19.20 6.84 14.57
C SER A 154 -20.12 7.13 13.38
N THR A 155 -21.20 6.37 13.21
CA THR A 155 -22.40 6.87 12.50
C THR A 155 -23.59 6.04 12.94
N THR A 156 -24.28 6.50 13.98
CA THR A 156 -25.74 6.61 14.12
C THR A 156 -25.98 7.10 15.55
N SER A 157 -26.15 8.42 15.67
CA SER A 157 -27.00 8.99 16.71
C SER A 157 -28.45 8.98 16.22
#